data_AF-A0A3B9CR32-F1
#
_entry.id   AF-A0A3B9CR32-F1
#
_cell.length_a   1.000
_cell.length_b   1.000
_cell.length_c   1.000
_cell.angle_alpha   90.00
_cell.angle_beta   90.00
_cell.angle_gamma   90.00
#
_symmetry.space_group_name_H-M   'P 1'
#
loop_
_entity.id
_entity.type
_entity.pdbx_description
1 polymer ?
#
loop_
_entity_poly.entity_id
_entity_poly.type
_entity_poly.pdbx_seq_one_letter_code
_entity_poly.pdbx_strand_id
1 'polypeptide(L)'
;MQCEPLGLAPSFGFGDRIGLATPGHVESMNRAGDGIEAIYPQQSIREMTRTQRTAQEVMDDAMNGAAAAGWSRKIGADADHLKTPEDVDVTAAVGFTFFTIDPSDDVDQAADDYD
;
A
#
# COMPACT_ATOMS: atom_id res chain seq x y z
N MET A 1 -16.13 2.51 4.40
CA MET A 1 -14.88 1.94 4.95
C MET A 1 -13.84 3.05 4.99
N GLN A 2 -12.89 2.97 5.92
CA GLN A 2 -11.75 3.86 6.00
C GLN A 2 -10.50 3.02 6.29
N CYS A 3 -9.36 3.42 5.74
CA CYS A 3 -8.08 2.81 6.10
C CYS A 3 -7.68 3.23 7.52
N GLU A 4 -7.05 2.32 8.26
CA GLU A 4 -6.54 2.59 9.61
C GLU A 4 -5.13 2.01 9.80
N PRO A 5 -4.32 2.52 10.74
CA PRO A 5 -3.08 1.88 11.12
C PRO A 5 -3.34 0.48 11.72
N LEU A 6 -2.62 -0.53 11.21
CA LEU A 6 -2.81 -1.93 11.62
C LEU A 6 -1.99 -2.32 12.88
N GLY A 7 -1.06 -1.48 13.31
CA GLY A 7 -0.23 -1.72 14.49
C GLY A 7 0.70 -2.93 14.32
N LEU A 8 0.64 -3.87 15.27
CA LEU A 8 1.47 -5.09 15.27
C LEU A 8 0.75 -6.31 14.68
N ALA A 9 -0.46 -6.15 14.15
CA ALA A 9 -1.19 -7.24 13.53
C ALA A 9 -0.41 -7.74 12.28
N PRO A 10 -0.29 -9.06 12.06
CA PRO A 10 0.24 -9.58 10.81
C PRO A 10 -0.58 -9.03 9.64
N SER A 11 0.10 -8.54 8.60
CA SER A 11 -0.56 -7.94 7.44
C SER A 11 0.05 -8.41 6.13
N PHE A 12 -0.70 -8.28 5.05
CA PHE A 12 -0.23 -8.57 3.70
C PHE A 12 -0.59 -7.43 2.73
N GLY A 13 0.40 -7.03 1.94
CA GLY A 13 0.30 -6.01 0.91
C GLY A 13 -0.24 -6.54 -0.42
N PHE A 14 -1.34 -5.97 -0.90
CA PHE A 14 -2.07 -6.41 -2.09
C PHE A 14 -1.99 -5.41 -3.23
N GLY A 15 -0.77 -4.95 -3.55
CA GLY A 15 -0.53 -3.95 -4.60
C GLY A 15 -1.21 -4.26 -5.93
N ASP A 16 -1.93 -3.27 -6.46
CA ASP A 16 -2.77 -3.41 -7.65
C ASP A 16 -2.50 -2.26 -8.63
N ARG A 17 -1.61 -2.51 -9.60
CA ARG A 17 -1.22 -1.54 -10.63
C ARG A 17 -2.31 -1.31 -11.69
N ILE A 18 -3.34 -2.14 -11.74
CA ILE A 18 -4.37 -2.11 -12.80
C ILE A 18 -5.74 -1.63 -12.29
N GLY A 19 -5.93 -1.52 -10.97
CA GLY A 19 -7.17 -1.04 -10.35
C GLY A 19 -8.34 -2.03 -10.41
N LEU A 20 -8.07 -3.31 -10.73
CA LEU A 20 -9.10 -4.33 -10.98
C LEU A 20 -8.90 -5.62 -10.15
N ALA A 21 -7.77 -5.77 -9.46
CA ALA A 21 -7.39 -7.00 -8.77
C ALA A 21 -8.02 -7.12 -7.38
N THR A 22 -8.40 -6.00 -6.76
CA THR A 22 -8.88 -5.99 -5.36
C THR A 22 -10.00 -6.99 -5.04
N PRO A 23 -11.03 -7.22 -5.88
CA PRO A 23 -12.03 -8.26 -5.62
C PRO A 23 -11.44 -9.68 -5.50
N GLY A 24 -10.42 -9.98 -6.31
CA GLY A 24 -9.68 -11.24 -6.22
C GLY A 24 -8.82 -11.34 -4.96
N HIS A 25 -8.21 -10.22 -4.54
CA HIS A 25 -7.48 -10.12 -3.27
C HIS A 25 -8.40 -10.32 -2.06
N VAL A 26 -9.62 -9.77 -2.09
CA VAL A 26 -10.64 -10.02 -1.06
C VAL A 26 -11.01 -11.50 -1.01
N GLU A 27 -11.24 -12.13 -2.16
CA GLU A 27 -11.59 -13.54 -2.22
C GLU A 27 -10.47 -14.45 -1.68
N SER A 28 -9.20 -14.12 -1.94
CA SER A 28 -8.08 -14.88 -1.37
C SER A 28 -8.02 -14.73 0.15
N MET A 29 -8.25 -13.52 0.67
CA MET A 29 -8.31 -13.26 2.11
C MET A 29 -9.49 -13.95 2.81
N ASN A 30 -10.63 -14.09 2.13
CA ASN A 30 -11.77 -14.85 2.66
C ASN A 30 -11.48 -16.36 2.73
N ARG A 31 -10.69 -16.89 1.80
CA ARG A 31 -10.36 -18.32 1.74
C ARG A 31 -9.20 -18.71 2.64
N ALA A 32 -8.22 -17.83 2.82
CA ALA A 32 -6.93 -18.18 3.44
C ALA A 32 -6.28 -17.06 4.28
N GLY A 33 -6.94 -15.91 4.47
CA GLY A 33 -6.40 -14.76 5.19
C GLY A 33 -6.78 -14.71 6.67
N ASP A 34 -6.95 -15.86 7.32
CA ASP A 34 -7.25 -15.88 8.76
C ASP A 34 -6.02 -15.43 9.57
N GLY A 35 -6.24 -14.55 10.55
CA GLY A 35 -5.16 -13.94 11.34
C GLY A 35 -4.27 -12.92 10.61
N ILE A 36 -4.60 -12.53 9.38
CA ILE A 36 -3.88 -11.53 8.58
C ILE A 36 -4.81 -10.37 8.23
N GLU A 37 -4.33 -9.14 8.39
CA GLU A 37 -5.02 -7.91 7.97
C GLU A 37 -4.60 -7.50 6.56
N ALA A 38 -5.53 -6.94 5.78
CA ALA A 38 -5.28 -6.60 4.38
C ALA A 38 -4.79 -5.15 4.23
N ILE A 39 -3.82 -4.95 3.34
CA ILE A 39 -3.43 -3.63 2.83
C ILE A 39 -3.76 -3.61 1.33
N TYR A 40 -4.97 -3.17 0.98
CA TYR A 40 -5.42 -3.16 -0.43
C TYR A 40 -4.88 -1.97 -1.22
N PRO A 41 -4.98 -0.72 -0.73
CA PRO A 41 -4.33 0.41 -1.39
C PRO A 41 -2.83 0.30 -1.11
N GLN A 42 -2.08 -0.26 -2.05
CA GLN A 42 -0.62 -0.29 -2.01
C GLN A 42 -0.08 0.01 -3.40
N GLN A 43 0.74 1.05 -3.51
CA GLN A 43 1.53 1.31 -4.70
C GLN A 43 2.67 2.27 -4.38
N SER A 44 3.83 2.06 -5.01
CA SER A 44 4.95 3.00 -4.94
C SER A 44 4.80 4.18 -5.90
N ILE A 45 5.50 5.28 -5.61
CA ILE A 45 5.53 6.48 -6.48
C ILE A 45 6.01 6.14 -7.89
N ARG A 46 7.01 5.25 -8.00
CA ARG A 46 7.54 4.77 -9.28
C ARG A 46 6.47 4.03 -10.09
N GLU A 47 5.67 3.19 -9.44
CA GLU A 47 4.58 2.49 -10.11
C GLU A 47 3.48 3.45 -10.52
N MET A 48 3.04 4.35 -9.63
CA MET A 48 2.03 5.39 -9.92
C MET A 48 2.40 6.21 -11.15
N THR A 49 3.66 6.66 -11.22
CA THR A 49 4.18 7.40 -12.37
C THR A 49 4.13 6.57 -13.67
N ARG A 50 4.52 5.28 -13.61
CA ARG A 50 4.52 4.39 -14.79
C ARG A 50 3.13 4.03 -15.28
N THR A 51 2.18 3.89 -14.38
CA THR A 51 0.78 3.60 -14.71
C THR A 51 -0.03 4.86 -14.99
N GLN A 52 0.57 6.05 -14.83
CA GLN A 52 -0.13 7.35 -14.88
C GLN A 52 -1.34 7.40 -13.94
N ARG A 53 -1.20 6.80 -12.75
CA ARG A 53 -2.22 6.79 -11.71
C ARG A 53 -1.79 7.71 -10.58
N THR A 54 -2.77 8.36 -9.98
CA THR A 54 -2.63 9.20 -8.80
C THR A 54 -2.81 8.38 -7.52
N ALA A 55 -2.33 8.90 -6.39
CA ALA A 55 -2.56 8.29 -5.07
C ALA A 55 -4.07 8.16 -4.76
N GLN A 56 -4.88 9.14 -5.20
CA GLN A 56 -6.34 9.11 -5.06
C GLN A 56 -6.95 7.94 -5.85
N GLU A 57 -6.54 7.71 -7.11
CA GLU A 57 -7.05 6.60 -7.92
C GLU A 57 -6.66 5.24 -7.32
N VAL A 58 -5.44 5.11 -6.76
CA VAL A 58 -5.02 3.89 -6.04
C VAL A 58 -5.93 3.65 -4.84
N MET A 59 -6.21 4.68 -4.03
CA MET A 59 -7.10 4.59 -2.88
C MET A 59 -8.53 4.23 -3.30
N ASP A 60 -9.08 4.94 -4.27
CA ASP A 60 -10.46 4.78 -4.72
C ASP A 60 -10.70 3.39 -5.31
N ASP A 61 -9.82 2.93 -6.21
CA ASP A 61 -9.98 1.62 -6.86
C ASP A 61 -9.94 0.48 -5.83
N ALA A 62 -8.99 0.54 -4.89
CA ALA A 62 -8.86 -0.46 -3.84
C ALA A 62 -10.06 -0.43 -2.87
N MET A 63 -10.44 0.76 -2.38
CA MET A 63 -11.52 0.86 -1.39
C MET A 63 -12.89 0.55 -1.99
N ASN A 64 -13.16 0.99 -3.22
CA ASN A 64 -14.39 0.65 -3.94
C ASN A 64 -14.41 -0.84 -4.30
N GLY A 65 -13.29 -1.40 -4.75
CA GLY A 65 -13.15 -2.83 -5.03
C GLY A 65 -13.40 -3.70 -3.80
N ALA A 66 -12.83 -3.32 -2.65
CA ALA A 66 -13.03 -4.02 -1.39
C ALA A 66 -14.49 -3.94 -0.92
N ALA A 67 -15.13 -2.77 -1.04
CA ALA A 67 -16.54 -2.58 -0.71
C ALA A 67 -17.46 -3.42 -1.61
N ALA A 68 -17.24 -3.40 -2.92
CA ALA A 68 -18.01 -4.18 -3.89
C ALA A 68 -17.87 -5.69 -3.66
N ALA A 69 -16.70 -6.14 -3.19
CA ALA A 69 -16.44 -7.53 -2.83
C ALA A 69 -16.93 -7.92 -1.41
N GLY A 70 -17.56 -7.00 -0.68
CA GLY A 70 -18.15 -7.28 0.63
C GLY A 70 -17.14 -7.37 1.79
N TRP A 71 -15.94 -6.82 1.63
CA TRP A 71 -14.98 -6.76 2.73
C TRP A 71 -15.50 -5.88 3.87
N SER A 72 -15.33 -6.34 5.10
CA SER A 72 -15.81 -5.64 6.32
C SER A 72 -14.81 -5.62 7.47
N ARG A 73 -13.62 -6.22 7.28
CA ARG A 73 -12.52 -6.20 8.26
C ARG A 73 -11.67 -4.94 8.09
N LYS A 74 -10.67 -4.77 8.95
CA LYS A 74 -9.72 -3.65 8.88
C LYS A 74 -9.00 -3.63 7.53
N ILE A 75 -8.62 -2.44 7.10
CA ILE A 75 -7.83 -2.21 5.90
C ILE A 75 -6.71 -1.22 6.27
N GLY A 76 -5.47 -1.57 5.96
CA GLY A 76 -4.37 -0.61 5.92
C GLY A 76 -4.15 -0.08 4.49
N ALA A 77 -3.37 0.98 4.35
CA ALA A 77 -2.96 1.51 3.05
C ALA A 77 -1.48 1.89 3.08
N ASP A 78 -0.69 1.32 2.17
CA ASP A 78 0.77 1.45 2.13
C ASP A 78 1.26 2.30 0.95
N ALA A 79 1.83 3.45 1.31
CA ALA A 79 2.55 4.31 0.39
C ALA A 79 3.98 3.76 0.29
N ASP A 80 4.21 2.97 -0.76
CA ASP A 80 5.39 2.12 -0.86
C ASP A 80 6.62 2.87 -1.44
N HIS A 81 7.82 2.51 -0.98
CA HIS A 81 9.11 3.05 -1.45
C HIS A 81 9.18 4.59 -1.57
N LEU A 82 8.82 5.31 -0.50
CA LEU A 82 8.87 6.78 -0.47
C LEU A 82 10.29 7.29 -0.23
N LYS A 83 10.68 8.29 -1.02
CA LYS A 83 12.00 8.91 -0.95
C LYS A 83 11.98 10.39 -0.59
N THR A 84 10.85 11.07 -0.83
CA THR A 84 10.73 12.51 -0.60
C THR A 84 9.61 12.84 0.39
N PRO A 85 9.72 13.94 1.16
CA PRO A 85 8.64 14.42 2.01
C PRO A 85 7.36 14.76 1.22
N GLU A 86 7.48 15.25 -0.02
CA GLU A 86 6.32 15.58 -0.85
C GLU A 86 5.51 14.33 -1.23
N ASP A 87 6.18 13.20 -1.46
CA ASP A 87 5.51 11.92 -1.69
C ASP A 87 4.77 11.42 -0.43
N VAL A 88 5.30 11.71 0.77
CA VAL A 88 4.61 11.45 2.04
C VAL A 88 3.37 12.33 2.15
N ASP A 89 3.49 13.62 1.85
CA ASP A 89 2.38 14.57 1.97
C ASP A 89 1.23 14.22 1.02
N VAL A 90 1.52 13.91 -0.25
CA VAL A 90 0.49 13.60 -1.25
C VAL A 90 -0.25 12.30 -0.94
N THR A 91 0.44 11.31 -0.39
CA THR A 91 -0.16 10.02 -0.01
C THR A 91 -0.91 10.12 1.32
N ALA A 92 -0.38 10.85 2.30
CA ALA A 92 -1.08 11.12 3.55
C ALA A 92 -2.40 11.87 3.32
N ALA A 93 -2.40 12.84 2.39
CA ALA A 93 -3.59 13.64 2.08
C ALA A 93 -4.79 12.81 1.57
N VAL A 94 -4.55 11.66 0.94
CA VAL A 94 -5.63 10.78 0.43
C VAL A 94 -5.94 9.61 1.37
N GLY A 95 -5.30 9.54 2.53
CA GLY A 95 -5.63 8.58 3.59
C GLY A 95 -4.78 7.30 3.62
N PHE A 96 -3.57 7.31 3.05
CA PHE A 96 -2.59 6.25 3.33
C PHE A 96 -2.24 6.23 4.83
N THR A 97 -2.06 5.03 5.40
CA THR A 97 -1.87 4.82 6.85
C THR A 97 -0.58 4.11 7.22
N PHE A 98 0.19 3.67 6.22
CA PHE A 98 1.48 3.03 6.32
C PHE A 98 2.40 3.68 5.28
N PHE A 99 3.64 4.00 5.68
CA PHE A 99 4.60 4.71 4.85
C PHE A 99 5.93 3.93 4.84
N THR A 100 6.26 3.34 3.69
CA THR A 100 7.51 2.59 3.51
C THR A 100 8.61 3.55 3.06
N ILE A 101 9.42 4.04 4.00
CA ILE A 101 10.52 4.96 3.70
C ILE A 101 11.69 4.16 3.12
N ASP A 102 12.17 4.56 1.94
CA ASP A 102 13.28 3.94 1.22
C ASP A 102 14.55 4.79 1.32
N PRO A 103 15.48 4.45 2.25
CA PRO A 103 16.72 5.19 2.41
C PRO A 103 17.81 4.77 1.41
N SER A 104 17.51 3.93 0.40
CA SER A 104 18.53 3.30 -0.45
C SER A 104 19.47 4.27 -1.15
N ASP A 105 19.05 5.50 -1.44
CA ASP A 105 19.89 6.53 -2.06
C ASP A 105 20.92 7.14 -1.07
N ASP A 106 20.66 7.03 0.24
CA ASP A 106 21.51 7.52 1.32
C ASP A 106 22.35 6.40 1.96
N VAL A 107 22.12 5.14 1.58
CA VAL A 107 22.93 4.00 2.04
C VAL A 107 24.26 4.00 1.30
N ASP A 108 25.33 4.14 2.07
CA ASP A 108 26.69 3.95 1.60
C ASP A 108 26.97 2.49 1.25
N GLN A 109 27.04 2.20 -0.05
CA GLN A 109 27.20 0.85 -0.57
C GLN A 109 28.59 0.25 -0.33
N ALA A 110 29.59 1.06 0.04
CA ALA A 110 30.96 0.60 0.28
C ALA A 110 31.24 0.31 1.76
N ALA A 111 30.25 0.48 2.65
CA ALA A 111 30.43 0.35 4.09
C ALA A 111 30.96 -1.03 4.54
N ASP A 112 30.64 -2.08 3.79
CA ASP A 112 31.10 -3.45 4.08
C ASP A 112 32.60 -3.64 3.78
N ASP A 113 33.21 -2.77 2.97
CA ASP A 113 34.55 -2.92 2.39
C ASP A 113 35.53 -1.81 2.81
N TYR A 114 35.21 -0.99 3.82
CA TYR A 114 36.14 0.02 4.34
C TYR A 114 37.30 -0.59 5.12
N ASP A 115 38.52 -0.10 4.86
CA ASP A 115 39.75 -0.42 5.59
C ASP A 115 39.79 0.20 7.01
#